data_AF-K9X9I9-F1
#
_entry.id   AF-K9X9I9-F1
#
_cell.length_a   1.000
_cell.length_b   1.000
_cell.length_c   1.000
_cell.angle_alpha   90.00
_cell.angle_beta   90.00
_cell.angle_gamma   90.00
#
_symmetry.space_group_name_H-M   'P 1'
#
loop_
_entity.id
_entity.type
_entity.pdbx_description
1 polymer ?
#
loop_
_entity_poly.entity_id
_entity_poly.type
_entity_poly.pdbx_seq_one_letter_code
_entity_poly.pdbx_strand_id
1 'polypeptide(L)'
;MLANFWRKVYRSGWLTGIVIVLLVTFNTLFSAKGATTVEGFETGSKGSYATADVTLSTGVWNLDDALIGNLAADAKSGTQSVRIRNSGKATMKFNRTTGAGTVTIKHGKYGSDASTNWSLWCSTNSGGSWSQVGSTVATSSTTLATATFTPNLSGTVRCEVRKTDGTTNRTNIDDITITDYGTSGGGSASVHLTMGNPSGAVTSTSYPGNYLMEKAQYALSYNNTTRIPNWVSWQLNNSWLGTTPRQDDFRNDTTLPSGWYQVLATDYQGSGFDRGHMTPSGDRTSTVAVNSSTFLMTNMIPQAPDNNQGPWAILEGYARDLVAQGKELYIISGGYGVGGTGSNGSASTIASGKIQVPARTWKVIVVLDTPGSGVSGVTTNTRVIAVDMPNAQGIRNNDWKTYRVSVDSIEGNTGYNFLTNVPVSTQDMIEARVDNL
;
A
#
# COMPACT_ATOMS: atom_id res chain seq x y z
N MET A 1 33.97 23.06 72.26
CA MET A 1 35.30 22.65 71.76
C MET A 1 35.48 23.30 70.40
N LEU A 2 36.05 24.52 70.37
CA LEU A 2 37.47 24.79 70.04
C LEU A 2 37.74 24.51 68.55
N ALA A 3 37.70 25.48 67.62
CA ALA A 3 38.56 26.66 67.39
C ALA A 3 39.76 26.40 66.43
N ASN A 4 39.83 27.25 65.40
CA ASN A 4 41.01 27.80 64.68
C ASN A 4 41.72 27.01 63.58
N PHE A 5 41.72 27.55 62.35
CA PHE A 5 42.92 28.25 61.79
C PHE A 5 42.59 29.23 60.64
N TRP A 6 43.44 30.26 60.50
CA TRP A 6 43.32 31.58 59.84
C TRP A 6 43.40 31.59 58.29
N ARG A 7 42.79 32.49 57.49
CA ARG A 7 42.92 33.96 57.19
C ARG A 7 44.11 34.42 56.30
N LYS A 8 43.76 35.07 55.16
CA LYS A 8 44.36 36.22 54.41
C LYS A 8 45.38 36.06 53.24
N VAL A 9 44.90 36.52 52.07
CA VAL A 9 45.42 37.56 51.11
C VAL A 9 46.61 37.26 50.18
N TYR A 10 46.41 37.63 48.89
CA TYR A 10 47.30 38.18 47.82
C TYR A 10 47.01 37.43 46.50
N ARG A 11 47.01 37.96 45.28
CA ARG A 11 46.97 39.29 44.64
C ARG A 11 46.75 39.00 43.13
N SER A 12 46.09 39.91 42.40
CA SER A 12 46.27 40.21 40.96
C SER A 12 46.57 39.10 39.93
N GLY A 13 45.76 39.01 38.86
CA GLY A 13 46.30 38.72 37.53
C GLY A 13 45.62 37.57 36.76
N TRP A 14 44.78 37.95 35.79
CA TRP A 14 44.57 37.31 34.49
C TRP A 14 44.79 35.79 34.36
N LEU A 15 43.70 35.02 34.24
CA LEU A 15 43.68 33.78 33.44
C LEU A 15 42.25 33.43 33.03
N THR A 16 41.96 33.69 31.75
CA THR A 16 41.07 32.96 30.83
C THR A 16 39.99 32.05 31.46
N GLY A 17 38.77 32.59 31.60
CA GLY A 17 37.57 31.80 31.80
C GLY A 17 37.13 31.14 30.49
N ILE A 18 37.25 29.82 30.40
CA ILE A 18 36.56 29.01 29.41
C ILE A 18 35.07 29.09 29.75
N VAL A 19 34.30 29.82 28.93
CA VAL A 19 32.84 29.74 28.96
C VAL A 19 32.45 28.46 28.25
N ILE A 20 32.12 27.41 29.00
CA ILE A 20 31.36 26.28 28.46
C ILE A 20 29.94 26.80 28.25
N VAL A 21 29.68 27.32 27.05
CA VAL A 21 28.31 27.50 26.56
C VAL A 21 27.78 26.10 26.31
N LEU A 22 26.98 25.59 27.24
CA LEU A 22 26.18 24.39 27.00
C LEU A 22 25.10 24.78 25.98
N LEU A 23 25.44 24.66 24.69
CA LEU A 23 24.50 24.79 23.60
C LEU A 23 23.58 23.57 23.65
N VAL A 24 22.49 23.68 24.39
CA VAL A 24 21.37 22.75 24.26
C VAL A 24 20.74 23.05 22.90
N THR A 25 21.24 22.39 21.87
CA THR A 25 20.55 22.30 20.58
C THR A 25 19.23 21.60 20.83
N PHE A 26 18.15 22.37 20.92
CA PHE A 26 16.82 21.86 20.64
C PHE A 26 16.82 21.40 19.18
N ASN A 27 17.10 20.12 18.95
CA ASN A 27 16.71 19.48 17.70
C ASN A 27 15.19 19.38 17.72
N THR A 28 14.52 20.45 17.30
CA THR A 28 13.17 20.35 16.79
C THR A 28 13.24 19.45 15.57
N LEU A 29 13.03 18.15 15.78
CA LEU A 29 12.71 17.22 14.70
C LEU A 29 11.34 17.65 14.17
N PHE A 30 11.36 18.54 13.18
CA PHE A 30 10.24 18.61 12.25
C PHE A 30 10.20 17.24 11.58
N SER A 31 9.24 16.40 11.99
CA SER A 31 8.83 15.27 11.15
C SER A 31 8.32 15.89 9.85
N ALA A 32 9.12 15.80 8.78
CA ALA A 32 8.70 16.23 7.48
C ALA A 32 7.47 15.41 7.10
N LYS A 33 6.33 16.09 7.01
CA LYS A 33 5.14 15.66 6.27
C LYS A 33 5.61 14.97 4.98
N GLY A 34 5.15 13.73 4.72
CA GLY A 34 5.51 12.98 3.51
C GLY A 34 5.50 13.89 2.28
N ALA A 35 6.66 14.03 1.65
CA ALA A 35 6.95 15.13 0.74
C ALA A 35 6.73 14.66 -0.70
N THR A 36 5.46 14.62 -1.11
CA THR A 36 5.12 14.53 -2.54
C THR A 36 5.80 15.69 -3.28
N THR A 37 6.66 15.37 -4.25
CA THR A 37 7.23 16.39 -5.15
C THR A 37 6.28 16.58 -6.31
N VAL A 38 5.88 17.83 -6.56
CA VAL A 38 5.06 18.23 -7.70
C VAL A 38 5.82 19.29 -8.49
N GLU A 39 6.15 19.01 -9.75
CA GLU A 39 6.73 19.97 -10.69
C GLU A 39 5.74 20.21 -11.83
N GLY A 40 5.15 21.41 -11.87
CA GLY A 40 4.27 21.86 -12.96
C GLY A 40 4.99 22.72 -14.00
N PHE A 41 6.31 22.94 -13.88
CA PHE A 41 7.10 23.78 -14.79
C PHE A 41 6.69 25.25 -14.85
N GLU A 42 5.81 25.72 -13.97
CA GLU A 42 5.28 27.08 -13.90
C GLU A 42 6.28 28.14 -13.40
N THR A 43 7.52 27.72 -13.13
CA THR A 43 8.61 28.61 -12.68
C THR A 43 9.81 28.46 -13.60
N GLY A 44 10.62 29.50 -13.73
CA GLY A 44 11.76 29.49 -14.65
C GLY A 44 11.36 29.58 -16.12
N SER A 45 12.37 29.62 -16.99
CA SER A 45 12.18 29.73 -18.43
C SER A 45 13.37 29.16 -19.19
N LYS A 46 13.11 28.52 -20.32
CA LYS A 46 14.13 28.13 -21.30
C LYS A 46 13.49 28.11 -22.68
N GLY A 47 13.82 29.10 -23.52
CA GLY A 47 13.19 29.26 -24.84
C GLY A 47 13.88 28.52 -25.99
N SER A 48 15.01 27.86 -25.75
CA SER A 48 15.79 27.16 -26.78
C SER A 48 15.84 25.65 -26.52
N TYR A 49 16.03 24.85 -27.57
CA TYR A 49 16.18 23.40 -27.46
C TYR A 49 17.59 22.95 -27.06
N ALA A 50 18.61 23.80 -27.13
CA ALA A 50 19.98 23.46 -26.74
C ALA A 50 20.05 23.04 -25.28
N THR A 51 20.83 22.02 -24.94
CA THR A 51 20.95 21.48 -23.57
C THR A 51 21.28 22.59 -22.55
N ALA A 52 20.48 22.72 -21.49
CA ALA A 52 20.80 23.61 -20.38
C ALA A 52 20.10 23.17 -19.08
N ASP A 53 20.71 23.54 -17.96
CA ASP A 53 20.10 23.43 -16.64
C ASP A 53 19.14 24.62 -16.40
N VAL A 54 17.99 24.33 -15.81
CA VAL A 54 16.96 25.29 -15.44
C VAL A 54 16.62 25.07 -13.97
N THR A 55 16.60 26.15 -13.19
CA THR A 55 16.12 26.09 -11.79
C THR A 55 14.61 26.26 -11.79
N LEU A 56 13.90 25.25 -11.29
CA LEU A 56 12.44 25.19 -11.17
C LEU A 56 12.05 25.08 -9.70
N SER A 57 10.74 25.04 -9.44
CA SER A 57 10.14 24.97 -8.11
C SER A 57 10.64 23.78 -7.28
N THR A 58 10.88 22.65 -7.91
CA THR A 58 11.33 21.42 -7.24
C THR A 58 12.84 21.27 -7.14
N GLY A 59 13.59 22.07 -7.91
CA GLY A 59 15.06 22.02 -7.98
C GLY A 59 15.58 22.23 -9.39
N VAL A 60 16.84 21.86 -9.62
CA VAL A 60 17.47 22.00 -10.94
C VAL A 60 17.09 20.83 -11.85
N TRP A 61 16.68 21.15 -13.07
CA TRP A 61 16.40 20.20 -14.14
C TRP A 61 17.28 20.47 -15.35
N ASN A 62 17.85 19.43 -15.95
CA ASN A 62 18.53 19.54 -17.24
C ASN A 62 17.53 19.24 -18.35
N LEU A 63 17.35 20.20 -19.27
CA LEU A 63 16.48 20.07 -20.43
C LEU A 63 17.35 19.95 -21.69
N ASP A 64 17.36 18.77 -22.30
CA ASP A 64 18.12 18.44 -23.51
C ASP A 64 17.19 18.18 -24.70
N ASP A 65 17.41 18.84 -25.83
CA ASP A 65 16.47 18.88 -26.96
C ASP A 65 15.01 19.12 -26.51
N ALA A 66 14.90 19.95 -25.48
CA ALA A 66 13.68 20.29 -24.77
C ALA A 66 13.70 21.76 -24.33
N LEU A 67 12.53 22.38 -24.21
CA LEU A 67 12.37 23.77 -23.78
C LEU A 67 11.14 23.91 -22.87
N ILE A 68 10.98 25.05 -22.20
CA ILE A 68 9.74 25.41 -21.49
C ILE A 68 8.89 26.27 -22.43
N GLY A 69 7.77 25.70 -22.90
CA GLY A 69 6.92 26.27 -23.93
C GLY A 69 5.61 26.81 -23.37
N ASN A 70 5.19 27.97 -23.86
CA ASN A 70 3.97 28.67 -23.45
C ASN A 70 3.10 29.09 -24.65
N LEU A 71 3.33 28.51 -25.83
CA LEU A 71 2.57 28.81 -27.04
C LEU A 71 1.16 28.20 -26.97
N ALA A 72 0.22 28.73 -27.75
CA ALA A 72 -1.14 28.19 -27.80
C ALA A 72 -1.21 26.69 -28.17
N ALA A 73 -0.25 26.22 -28.98
CA ALA A 73 -0.16 24.82 -29.40
C ALA A 73 0.48 23.88 -28.35
N ASP A 74 1.07 24.43 -27.27
CA ASP A 74 1.56 23.63 -26.15
C ASP A 74 0.38 23.10 -25.33
N ALA A 75 0.29 21.77 -25.21
CA ALA A 75 -0.56 21.14 -24.21
C ALA A 75 0.04 21.41 -22.84
N LYS A 76 -0.71 22.06 -21.95
CA LYS A 76 -0.24 22.55 -20.66
C LYS A 76 -1.38 22.75 -19.68
N SER A 77 -1.08 22.64 -18.39
CA SER A 77 -1.96 22.87 -17.26
C SER A 77 -1.44 24.05 -16.45
N GLY A 78 -1.88 25.25 -16.83
CA GLY A 78 -1.31 26.50 -16.32
C GLY A 78 -0.76 27.34 -17.47
N THR A 79 0.42 27.92 -17.29
CA THR A 79 0.98 28.89 -18.24
C THR A 79 2.01 28.30 -19.18
N GLN A 80 2.68 27.20 -18.79
CA GLN A 80 3.76 26.62 -19.58
C GLN A 80 3.99 25.12 -19.28
N SER A 81 4.58 24.39 -20.22
CA SER A 81 4.97 22.98 -20.04
C SER A 81 6.30 22.68 -20.72
N VAL A 82 6.93 21.55 -20.40
CA VAL A 82 8.15 21.13 -21.10
C VAL A 82 7.77 20.57 -22.47
N ARG A 83 8.40 21.06 -23.54
CA ARG A 83 8.24 20.54 -24.90
C ARG A 83 9.51 19.87 -25.38
N ILE A 84 9.43 18.58 -25.71
CA ILE A 84 10.56 17.72 -26.08
C ILE A 84 10.43 17.27 -27.55
N ARG A 85 11.54 17.23 -28.29
CA ARG A 85 11.62 16.68 -29.66
C ARG A 85 12.79 15.70 -29.81
N ASN A 86 12.94 15.11 -30.99
CA ASN A 86 14.00 14.15 -31.32
C ASN A 86 14.07 13.04 -30.27
N SER A 87 15.25 12.84 -29.68
CA SER A 87 15.50 11.96 -28.53
C SER A 87 15.79 12.73 -27.24
N GLY A 88 15.23 13.94 -27.11
CA GLY A 88 15.43 14.84 -26.00
C GLY A 88 14.91 14.32 -24.65
N LYS A 89 15.31 15.00 -23.58
CA LYS A 89 15.13 14.55 -22.19
C LYS A 89 14.79 15.66 -21.20
N ALA A 90 13.87 15.29 -20.31
CA ALA A 90 13.48 15.86 -19.03
C ALA A 90 14.26 15.35 -17.79
N THR A 91 15.40 15.90 -17.34
CA THR A 91 16.24 15.21 -16.32
C THR A 91 16.32 15.93 -14.96
N MET A 92 15.96 15.26 -13.86
CA MET A 92 16.21 15.78 -12.51
C MET A 92 17.71 15.86 -12.19
N LYS A 93 18.17 16.99 -11.63
CA LYS A 93 19.57 17.18 -11.14
C LYS A 93 19.68 17.26 -9.62
N PHE A 94 18.58 17.01 -8.91
CA PHE A 94 18.52 16.92 -7.44
C PHE A 94 18.07 15.52 -7.01
N ASN A 95 18.41 15.16 -5.78
CA ASN A 95 18.08 13.86 -5.19
C ASN A 95 16.80 13.97 -4.36
N ARG A 96 15.86 13.06 -4.57
CA ARG A 96 14.83 12.75 -3.57
C ARG A 96 15.40 11.71 -2.62
N THR A 97 15.43 12.01 -1.32
CA THR A 97 15.93 11.09 -0.28
C THR A 97 14.83 10.18 0.28
N THR A 98 13.57 10.49 0.00
CA THR A 98 12.38 9.75 0.42
C THR A 98 11.97 8.65 -0.56
N GLY A 99 12.79 8.37 -1.58
CA GLY A 99 12.46 7.42 -2.64
C GLY A 99 11.37 7.88 -3.61
N ALA A 100 10.87 6.94 -4.40
CA ALA A 100 9.80 7.15 -5.37
C ALA A 100 8.81 5.96 -5.35
N GLY A 101 7.60 6.20 -4.84
CA GLY A 101 6.51 5.23 -4.82
C GLY A 101 5.81 5.15 -6.18
N THR A 102 5.01 6.17 -6.51
CA THR A 102 4.42 6.38 -7.83
C THR A 102 4.93 7.65 -8.47
N VAL A 103 4.92 7.66 -9.81
CA VAL A 103 5.22 8.83 -10.64
C VAL A 103 4.08 9.01 -11.62
N THR A 104 3.38 10.13 -11.55
CA THR A 104 2.37 10.50 -12.56
C THR A 104 2.86 11.68 -13.38
N ILE A 105 2.62 11.65 -14.68
CA ILE A 105 3.11 12.65 -15.62
C ILE A 105 1.99 12.96 -16.60
N LYS A 106 1.64 14.24 -16.75
CA LYS A 106 0.73 14.67 -17.83
C LYS A 106 1.51 14.81 -19.13
N HIS A 107 0.88 14.40 -20.23
CA HIS A 107 1.48 14.48 -21.56
C HIS A 107 0.44 14.79 -22.64
N GLY A 108 0.87 15.47 -23.70
CA GLY A 108 0.03 15.82 -24.85
C GLY A 108 0.89 16.15 -26.07
N LYS A 109 0.36 16.01 -27.28
CA LYS A 109 1.10 16.35 -28.51
C LYS A 109 1.07 17.86 -28.73
N TYR A 110 2.13 18.38 -29.33
CA TYR A 110 2.17 19.78 -29.72
C TYR A 110 1.32 20.03 -30.97
N GLY A 111 0.23 20.80 -30.84
CA GLY A 111 -0.63 21.20 -31.95
C GLY A 111 -0.98 20.07 -32.93
N SER A 112 -0.61 20.22 -34.20
CA SER A 112 -0.88 19.25 -35.27
C SER A 112 0.22 18.20 -35.48
N ASP A 113 1.25 18.13 -34.62
CA ASP A 113 2.30 17.13 -34.74
C ASP A 113 1.70 15.71 -34.66
N ALA A 114 2.40 14.74 -35.26
CA ALA A 114 2.03 13.33 -35.22
C ALA A 114 2.26 12.72 -33.83
N SER A 115 1.73 11.50 -33.62
CA SER A 115 1.92 10.78 -32.36
C SER A 115 3.40 10.54 -32.06
N THR A 116 3.76 10.57 -30.78
CA THR A 116 5.15 10.40 -30.30
C THR A 116 5.22 9.36 -29.19
N ASN A 117 6.41 8.81 -28.94
CA ASN A 117 6.68 7.85 -27.88
C ASN A 117 7.73 8.38 -26.90
N TRP A 118 7.51 8.11 -25.62
CA TRP A 118 8.44 8.46 -24.54
C TRP A 118 8.40 7.44 -23.40
N SER A 119 9.38 7.46 -22.51
CA SER A 119 9.45 6.55 -21.35
C SER A 119 10.01 7.25 -20.12
N LEU A 120 9.62 6.75 -18.94
CA LEU A 120 10.18 7.16 -17.65
C LEU A 120 11.43 6.32 -17.34
N TRP A 121 12.47 6.96 -16.84
CA TRP A 121 13.69 6.32 -16.36
C TRP A 121 14.00 6.85 -14.97
N CYS A 122 14.47 6.01 -14.06
CA CYS A 122 14.92 6.45 -12.74
C CYS A 122 16.31 5.90 -12.41
N SER A 123 17.01 6.62 -11.54
CA SER A 123 18.36 6.36 -11.08
C SER A 123 18.37 6.29 -9.55
N THR A 124 19.02 5.26 -9.01
CA THR A 124 19.21 5.06 -7.57
C THR A 124 20.63 5.44 -7.09
N ASN A 125 21.47 5.94 -8.00
CA ASN A 125 22.86 6.33 -7.73
C ASN A 125 23.15 7.76 -8.17
N SER A 126 22.22 8.68 -7.87
CA SER A 126 22.35 10.12 -8.14
C SER A 126 22.64 10.48 -9.61
N GLY A 127 22.14 9.68 -10.56
CA GLY A 127 22.27 9.90 -11.99
C GLY A 127 23.46 9.20 -12.68
N GLY A 128 24.18 8.32 -11.98
CA GLY A 128 25.29 7.55 -12.56
C GLY A 128 24.82 6.49 -13.57
N SER A 129 23.72 5.81 -13.28
CA SER A 129 23.05 4.86 -14.17
C SER A 129 21.53 4.99 -14.07
N TRP A 130 20.85 4.63 -15.15
CA TRP A 130 19.41 4.82 -15.30
C TRP A 130 18.75 3.54 -15.81
N SER A 131 17.60 3.20 -15.23
CA SER A 131 16.78 2.06 -15.65
C SER A 131 15.39 2.53 -16.04
N GLN A 132 14.82 1.96 -17.10
CA GLN A 132 13.46 2.27 -17.53
C GLN A 132 12.46 1.78 -16.48
N VAL A 133 11.43 2.58 -16.24
CA VAL A 133 10.30 2.24 -15.36
C VAL A 133 9.04 2.13 -16.21
N GLY A 134 8.37 0.99 -16.14
CA GLY A 134 7.14 0.73 -16.89
C GLY A 134 7.32 0.68 -18.41
N SER A 135 6.20 0.67 -19.13
CA SER A 135 6.17 0.62 -20.59
C SER A 135 6.37 2.01 -21.22
N THR A 136 6.84 2.03 -22.45
CA THR A 136 6.83 3.23 -23.30
C THR A 136 5.39 3.74 -23.48
N VAL A 137 5.21 5.05 -23.37
CA VAL A 137 3.93 5.75 -23.50
C VAL A 137 3.82 6.36 -24.89
N ALA A 138 2.68 6.15 -25.54
CA ALA A 138 2.32 6.82 -26.78
C ALA A 138 1.47 8.07 -26.50
N THR A 139 1.89 9.22 -27.00
CA THR A 139 1.15 10.48 -26.96
C THR A 139 0.49 10.71 -28.31
N SER A 140 -0.84 10.63 -28.38
CA SER A 140 -1.62 10.77 -29.63
C SER A 140 -2.66 11.90 -29.62
N SER A 141 -2.89 12.54 -28.47
CA SER A 141 -3.90 13.60 -28.29
C SER A 141 -3.25 14.94 -27.93
N THR A 142 -3.88 16.07 -28.33
CA THR A 142 -3.52 17.43 -27.86
C THR A 142 -4.05 17.74 -26.46
N THR A 143 -5.04 16.98 -25.98
CA THR A 143 -5.54 17.09 -24.60
C THR A 143 -4.59 16.34 -23.68
N LEU A 144 -4.22 16.95 -22.55
CA LEU A 144 -3.36 16.31 -21.56
C LEU A 144 -3.99 15.01 -21.05
N ALA A 145 -3.28 13.89 -21.23
CA ALA A 145 -3.54 12.61 -20.60
C ALA A 145 -2.53 12.39 -19.46
N THR A 146 -2.86 11.55 -18.48
CA THR A 146 -1.95 11.22 -17.38
C THR A 146 -1.40 9.81 -17.57
N ALA A 147 -0.08 9.68 -17.59
CA ALA A 147 0.62 8.40 -17.51
C ALA A 147 1.05 8.15 -16.06
N THR A 148 0.84 6.92 -15.58
CA THR A 148 1.19 6.50 -14.23
C THR A 148 2.24 5.40 -14.27
N PHE A 149 3.28 5.56 -13.46
CA PHE A 149 4.36 4.60 -13.29
C PHE A 149 4.52 4.26 -11.81
N THR A 150 4.97 3.05 -11.53
CA THR A 150 5.22 2.57 -10.16
C THR A 150 6.67 2.13 -10.01
N PRO A 151 7.64 3.07 -9.89
CA PRO A 151 9.04 2.70 -9.68
C PRO A 151 9.25 1.88 -8.41
N ASN A 152 8.53 2.22 -7.34
CA ASN A 152 8.67 1.64 -6.00
C ASN A 152 10.15 1.50 -5.55
N LEU A 153 10.91 2.58 -5.71
CA LEU A 153 12.35 2.63 -5.42
C LEU A 153 12.60 3.33 -4.08
N SER A 154 13.23 2.64 -3.13
CA SER A 154 13.63 3.22 -1.84
C SER A 154 14.92 4.03 -1.94
N GLY A 155 15.19 4.82 -0.90
CA GLY A 155 16.44 5.57 -0.78
C GLY A 155 16.53 6.76 -1.74
N THR A 156 17.73 7.03 -2.25
CA THR A 156 17.96 8.19 -3.11
C THR A 156 17.52 7.93 -4.55
N VAL A 157 16.57 8.73 -5.06
CA VAL A 157 16.04 8.58 -6.42
C VAL A 157 16.13 9.89 -7.21
N ARG A 158 16.47 9.76 -8.50
CA ARG A 158 16.19 10.75 -9.55
C ARG A 158 15.37 10.10 -10.65
N CYS A 159 14.54 10.86 -11.33
CA CYS A 159 13.83 10.38 -12.51
C CYS A 159 14.04 11.33 -13.69
N GLU A 160 13.90 10.78 -14.90
CA GLU A 160 13.96 11.52 -16.15
C GLU A 160 12.97 10.98 -17.18
N VAL A 161 12.44 11.89 -17.98
CA VAL A 161 11.58 11.56 -19.12
C VAL A 161 12.44 11.55 -20.38
N ARG A 162 12.37 10.46 -21.16
CA ARG A 162 13.07 10.34 -22.45
C ARG A 162 12.08 10.20 -23.58
N LYS A 163 12.18 11.07 -24.60
CA LYS A 163 11.51 10.80 -25.88
C LYS A 163 12.28 9.72 -26.63
N THR A 164 11.60 8.70 -27.13
CA THR A 164 12.24 7.46 -27.61
C THR A 164 12.05 7.19 -29.10
N ASP A 165 11.17 7.91 -29.79
CA ASP A 165 10.92 7.68 -31.22
C ASP A 165 11.92 8.37 -32.17
N GLY A 166 12.77 9.29 -31.67
CA GLY A 166 13.78 10.00 -32.47
C GLY A 166 13.23 11.03 -33.47
N THR A 167 11.92 11.23 -33.55
CA THR A 167 11.27 12.11 -34.53
C THR A 167 11.31 13.58 -34.12
N THR A 168 11.22 14.48 -35.09
CA THR A 168 11.11 15.92 -34.86
C THR A 168 9.76 16.37 -34.29
N ASN A 169 8.75 15.49 -34.31
CA ASN A 169 7.45 15.73 -33.68
C ASN A 169 7.62 15.94 -32.18
N ARG A 170 6.82 16.83 -31.60
CA ARG A 170 6.98 17.29 -30.23
C ARG A 170 5.93 16.71 -29.29
N THR A 171 6.38 16.37 -28.10
CA THR A 171 5.53 15.97 -26.96
C THR A 171 5.69 17.01 -25.86
N ASN A 172 4.56 17.45 -25.31
CA ASN A 172 4.51 18.23 -24.08
C ASN A 172 4.47 17.29 -22.88
N ILE A 173 5.22 17.63 -21.84
CA ILE A 173 5.30 16.97 -20.54
C ILE A 173 5.00 18.02 -19.47
N ASP A 174 4.10 17.67 -18.56
CA ASP A 174 3.61 18.59 -17.55
C ASP A 174 3.22 17.87 -16.26
N ASP A 175 3.02 18.62 -15.18
CA ASP A 175 2.51 18.16 -13.87
C ASP A 175 3.11 16.82 -13.40
N ILE A 176 4.44 16.78 -13.25
CA ILE A 176 5.13 15.60 -12.73
C ILE A 176 4.90 15.52 -11.22
N THR A 177 4.24 14.46 -10.77
CA THR A 177 4.05 14.16 -9.34
C THR A 177 4.80 12.89 -8.97
N ILE A 178 5.62 12.96 -7.92
CA ILE A 178 6.38 11.82 -7.37
C ILE A 178 6.02 11.66 -5.89
N THR A 179 5.47 10.51 -5.52
CA THR A 179 5.22 10.17 -4.10
C THR A 179 6.47 9.55 -3.48
N ASP A 180 6.57 9.58 -2.15
CA ASP A 180 7.64 8.90 -1.42
C ASP A 180 7.54 7.38 -1.60
N TYR A 181 8.67 6.68 -1.48
CA TYR A 181 8.68 5.22 -1.40
C TYR A 181 7.90 4.75 -0.17
N GLY A 182 7.15 3.66 -0.30
CA GLY A 182 6.23 3.20 0.75
C GLY A 182 4.96 4.03 0.88
N THR A 183 4.96 5.31 0.46
CA THR A 183 3.72 6.05 0.15
C THR A 183 3.25 5.66 -1.24
N SER A 184 2.83 4.40 -1.39
CA SER A 184 2.20 3.98 -2.63
C SER A 184 0.82 4.65 -2.73
N GLY A 185 0.81 5.84 -3.33
CA GLY A 185 -0.34 6.39 -4.05
C GLY A 185 -0.68 5.61 -5.33
N GLY A 186 -0.25 4.36 -5.42
CA GLY A 186 -0.94 3.32 -6.17
C GLY A 186 -2.01 2.76 -5.25
N GLY A 187 -2.95 3.60 -4.84
CA GLY A 187 -4.20 3.09 -4.32
C GLY A 187 -4.73 2.18 -5.40
N SER A 188 -4.78 0.88 -5.11
CA SER A 188 -5.78 0.06 -5.75
C SER A 188 -7.08 0.86 -5.74
N ALA A 189 -7.72 1.03 -6.90
CA ALA A 189 -9.01 1.69 -6.96
C ALA A 189 -10.07 0.93 -6.13
N SER A 190 -9.73 -0.27 -5.67
CA SER A 190 -10.54 -1.02 -4.74
C SER A 190 -10.64 -0.30 -3.40
N VAL A 191 -11.87 0.02 -3.03
CA VAL A 191 -12.23 0.40 -1.66
C VAL A 191 -11.79 -0.66 -0.63
N HIS A 192 -11.48 -1.88 -1.06
CA HIS A 192 -11.01 -2.94 -0.18
C HIS A 192 -9.54 -2.83 0.20
N LEU A 193 -8.78 -1.94 -0.43
CA LEU A 193 -7.39 -1.64 -0.08
C LEU A 193 -7.21 -0.21 0.44
N THR A 194 -8.29 0.42 0.90
CA THR A 194 -8.23 1.78 1.49
C THR A 194 -7.21 1.86 2.62
N MET A 195 -7.13 0.85 3.49
CA MET A 195 -6.17 0.84 4.60
C MET A 195 -4.74 0.48 4.18
N GLY A 196 -4.52 -0.01 2.96
CA GLY A 196 -3.19 -0.35 2.46
C GLY A 196 -3.07 -1.77 1.94
N ASN A 197 -1.87 -2.11 1.45
CA ASN A 197 -1.52 -3.43 0.91
C ASN A 197 -0.53 -4.12 1.86
N PRO A 198 -0.96 -5.10 2.69
CA PRO A 198 -0.17 -5.58 3.82
C PRO A 198 1.19 -6.19 3.48
N SER A 199 1.30 -6.82 2.31
CA SER A 199 2.49 -7.56 1.89
C SER A 199 3.16 -6.96 0.65
N GLY A 200 2.71 -5.79 0.19
CA GLY A 200 3.14 -5.23 -1.10
C GLY A 200 2.84 -6.16 -2.29
N ALA A 201 1.73 -6.90 -2.24
CA ALA A 201 1.32 -7.81 -3.31
C ALA A 201 1.15 -7.06 -4.64
N VAL A 202 1.48 -7.72 -5.76
CA VAL A 202 1.40 -7.13 -7.11
C VAL A 202 0.66 -8.04 -8.08
N THR A 203 0.06 -7.50 -9.13
CA THR A 203 -0.68 -8.24 -10.16
C THR A 203 0.23 -8.95 -11.19
N SER A 204 1.49 -9.20 -10.82
CA SER A 204 2.49 -9.82 -11.70
C SER A 204 2.69 -11.30 -11.36
N THR A 205 2.58 -12.15 -12.39
CA THR A 205 2.82 -13.60 -12.27
C THR A 205 4.26 -13.96 -11.93
N SER A 206 5.19 -13.00 -12.00
CA SER A 206 6.56 -13.14 -11.49
C SER A 206 6.62 -13.25 -9.96
N TYR A 207 5.55 -12.87 -9.25
CA TYR A 207 5.45 -12.97 -7.78
C TYR A 207 4.33 -13.95 -7.37
N PRO A 208 4.45 -15.25 -7.75
CA PRO A 208 3.36 -16.22 -7.58
C PRO A 208 2.99 -16.49 -6.12
N GLY A 209 3.90 -16.26 -5.17
CA GLY A 209 3.63 -16.40 -3.73
C GLY A 209 2.97 -15.18 -3.09
N ASN A 210 2.79 -14.08 -3.82
CA ASN A 210 2.26 -12.80 -3.30
C ASN A 210 1.50 -12.04 -4.40
N TYR A 211 0.61 -12.75 -5.08
CA TYR A 211 -0.09 -12.25 -6.27
C TYR A 211 -1.35 -11.50 -5.90
N LEU A 212 -1.39 -10.20 -6.20
CA LEU A 212 -2.55 -9.35 -5.93
C LEU A 212 -3.69 -9.73 -6.88
N MET A 213 -4.86 -10.01 -6.30
CA MET A 213 -6.12 -10.16 -7.02
C MET A 213 -7.12 -9.15 -6.45
N GLU A 214 -7.63 -8.29 -7.32
CA GLU A 214 -8.66 -7.31 -6.97
C GLU A 214 -9.99 -7.75 -7.58
N LYS A 215 -11.01 -7.89 -6.73
CA LYS A 215 -12.39 -8.12 -7.14
C LYS A 215 -13.24 -6.96 -6.67
N ALA A 216 -14.44 -6.85 -7.22
CA ALA A 216 -15.37 -5.81 -6.83
C ALA A 216 -15.87 -5.97 -5.37
N GLN A 217 -15.74 -7.16 -4.77
CA GLN A 217 -16.26 -7.46 -3.43
C GLN A 217 -15.18 -7.57 -2.35
N TYR A 218 -13.92 -7.81 -2.72
CA TYR A 218 -12.77 -7.90 -1.82
C TYR A 218 -11.47 -7.86 -2.63
N ALA A 219 -10.34 -7.62 -1.97
CA ALA A 219 -9.01 -7.75 -2.55
C ALA A 219 -8.22 -8.81 -1.77
N LEU A 220 -7.27 -9.49 -2.41
CA LEU A 220 -6.45 -10.49 -1.73
C LEU A 220 -5.03 -10.56 -2.28
N SER A 221 -4.10 -11.01 -1.46
CA SER A 221 -2.84 -11.60 -1.92
C SER A 221 -3.01 -13.11 -1.98
N TYR A 222 -2.94 -13.69 -3.16
CA TYR A 222 -2.98 -15.14 -3.37
C TYR A 222 -1.58 -15.74 -3.42
N ASN A 223 -1.43 -16.91 -2.81
CA ASN A 223 -0.18 -17.64 -2.78
C ASN A 223 -0.31 -18.93 -3.59
N ASN A 224 0.29 -18.92 -4.79
CA ASN A 224 0.33 -20.06 -5.70
C ASN A 224 1.26 -21.19 -5.21
N THR A 225 1.89 -21.12 -4.04
CA THR A 225 2.59 -22.26 -3.46
C THR A 225 1.70 -22.96 -2.45
N THR A 226 1.04 -22.19 -1.57
CA THR A 226 0.21 -22.73 -0.48
C THR A 226 -1.25 -22.97 -0.89
N ARG A 227 -1.69 -22.39 -2.00
CA ARG A 227 -3.04 -22.52 -2.61
C ARG A 227 -4.16 -21.96 -1.71
N ILE A 228 -3.78 -21.00 -0.87
CA ILE A 228 -4.66 -20.20 -0.01
C ILE A 228 -4.27 -18.73 -0.14
N PRO A 229 -5.16 -17.77 0.20
CA PRO A 229 -4.75 -16.38 0.32
C PRO A 229 -3.75 -16.21 1.48
N ASN A 230 -2.74 -15.36 1.28
CA ASN A 230 -1.92 -14.83 2.37
C ASN A 230 -2.78 -13.94 3.28
N TRP A 231 -3.60 -13.10 2.65
CA TRP A 231 -4.60 -12.26 3.29
C TRP A 231 -5.72 -11.93 2.29
N VAL A 232 -6.90 -11.62 2.81
CA VAL A 232 -8.03 -11.04 2.11
C VAL A 232 -8.48 -9.80 2.87
N SER A 233 -8.69 -8.71 2.15
CA SER A 233 -9.09 -7.40 2.67
C SER A 233 -10.43 -6.98 2.06
N TRP A 234 -11.32 -6.41 2.86
CA TRP A 234 -12.62 -5.92 2.40
C TRP A 234 -13.16 -4.78 3.25
N GLN A 235 -14.02 -3.98 2.64
CA GLN A 235 -14.83 -2.97 3.33
C GLN A 235 -16.14 -3.62 3.76
N LEU A 236 -16.64 -3.27 4.93
CA LEU A 236 -17.96 -3.64 5.40
C LEU A 236 -18.71 -2.41 5.92
N ASN A 237 -19.83 -2.12 5.28
CA ASN A 237 -20.80 -1.11 5.69
C ASN A 237 -22.18 -1.56 5.19
N ASN A 238 -23.22 -0.78 5.49
CA ASN A 238 -24.60 -1.17 5.17
C ASN A 238 -24.86 -1.39 3.66
N SER A 239 -24.09 -0.79 2.75
CA SER A 239 -24.28 -0.95 1.30
C SER A 239 -23.93 -2.34 0.77
N TRP A 240 -23.12 -3.10 1.52
CA TRP A 240 -22.77 -4.48 1.20
C TRP A 240 -23.79 -5.51 1.69
N LEU A 241 -24.69 -5.07 2.57
CA LEU A 241 -25.69 -5.91 3.21
C LEU A 241 -27.05 -5.79 2.52
N GLY A 242 -27.81 -6.87 2.56
CA GLY A 242 -29.15 -7.00 2.03
C GLY A 242 -29.79 -8.29 2.51
N THR A 243 -30.82 -8.76 1.79
CA THR A 243 -31.59 -9.96 2.15
C THR A 243 -31.27 -11.17 1.29
N THR A 244 -30.21 -11.10 0.47
CA THR A 244 -29.83 -12.21 -0.42
C THR A 244 -29.44 -13.42 0.42
N PRO A 245 -30.07 -14.60 0.20
CA PRO A 245 -29.64 -15.84 0.85
C PRO A 245 -28.22 -16.23 0.49
N ARG A 246 -27.61 -17.06 1.33
CA ARG A 246 -26.33 -17.70 1.04
C ARG A 246 -26.43 -18.58 -0.22
N GLN A 247 -25.47 -18.46 -1.14
CA GLN A 247 -25.51 -19.19 -2.42
C GLN A 247 -24.93 -20.62 -2.36
N ASP A 248 -23.94 -20.87 -1.49
CA ASP A 248 -23.29 -22.18 -1.34
C ASP A 248 -22.70 -22.79 -2.63
N ASP A 249 -22.38 -21.93 -3.60
CA ASP A 249 -21.87 -22.27 -4.93
C ASP A 249 -20.33 -22.28 -4.99
N PHE A 250 -19.72 -23.07 -4.09
CA PHE A 250 -18.27 -23.23 -4.00
C PHE A 250 -17.67 -23.64 -5.35
N ARG A 251 -16.75 -22.82 -5.88
CA ARG A 251 -16.17 -23.04 -7.20
C ARG A 251 -14.77 -22.51 -7.33
N ASN A 252 -14.03 -23.10 -8.26
CA ASN A 252 -12.72 -22.63 -8.64
C ASN A 252 -12.77 -21.20 -9.19
N ASP A 253 -11.68 -20.47 -8.98
CA ASP A 253 -11.52 -19.12 -9.52
C ASP A 253 -10.83 -19.18 -10.89
N THR A 254 -11.62 -18.97 -11.94
CA THR A 254 -11.14 -19.01 -13.33
C THR A 254 -10.30 -17.78 -13.71
N THR A 255 -10.19 -16.78 -12.83
CA THR A 255 -9.36 -15.59 -13.04
C THR A 255 -7.90 -15.78 -12.63
N LEU A 256 -7.55 -16.93 -12.04
CA LEU A 256 -6.16 -17.27 -11.75
C LEU A 256 -5.34 -17.38 -13.05
N PRO A 257 -4.05 -16.96 -13.03
CA PRO A 257 -3.17 -17.08 -14.19
C PRO A 257 -3.14 -18.49 -14.80
N SER A 258 -3.00 -18.53 -16.13
CA SER A 258 -2.93 -19.81 -16.86
C SER A 258 -1.81 -20.71 -16.32
N GLY A 259 -2.11 -22.00 -16.18
CA GLY A 259 -1.20 -23.01 -15.63
C GLY A 259 -1.18 -23.08 -14.09
N TRP A 260 -1.83 -22.17 -13.38
CA TRP A 260 -1.97 -22.27 -11.93
C TRP A 260 -3.07 -23.26 -11.57
N TYR A 261 -2.83 -24.06 -10.52
CA TYR A 261 -3.85 -24.96 -10.01
C TYR A 261 -5.01 -24.14 -9.42
N GLN A 262 -6.20 -24.33 -9.99
CA GLN A 262 -7.42 -23.72 -9.47
C GLN A 262 -8.05 -24.69 -8.48
N VAL A 263 -8.02 -24.33 -7.20
CA VAL A 263 -8.58 -25.13 -6.12
C VAL A 263 -10.05 -25.41 -6.39
N LEU A 264 -10.44 -26.68 -6.31
CA LEU A 264 -11.82 -27.13 -6.49
C LEU A 264 -12.52 -27.24 -5.14
N ALA A 265 -13.85 -27.13 -5.14
CA ALA A 265 -14.63 -27.41 -3.94
C ALA A 265 -14.39 -28.86 -3.43
N THR A 266 -14.18 -29.81 -4.34
CA THR A 266 -13.90 -31.23 -4.03
C THR A 266 -12.57 -31.44 -3.29
N ASP A 267 -11.61 -30.53 -3.40
CA ASP A 267 -10.28 -30.66 -2.76
C ASP A 267 -10.35 -30.68 -1.22
N TYR A 268 -11.43 -30.14 -0.64
CA TYR A 268 -11.67 -30.11 0.80
C TYR A 268 -12.45 -31.34 1.31
N GLN A 269 -13.06 -32.12 0.42
CA GLN A 269 -13.92 -33.23 0.81
C GLN A 269 -13.13 -34.32 1.56
N GLY A 270 -13.68 -34.80 2.68
CA GLY A 270 -13.05 -35.81 3.51
C GLY A 270 -11.78 -35.37 4.24
N SER A 271 -11.36 -34.09 4.14
CA SER A 271 -10.14 -33.60 4.78
C SER A 271 -10.26 -33.43 6.29
N GLY A 272 -11.47 -33.26 6.81
CA GLY A 272 -11.73 -32.87 8.20
C GLY A 272 -11.64 -31.36 8.45
N PHE A 273 -11.38 -30.55 7.41
CA PHE A 273 -11.39 -29.09 7.47
C PHE A 273 -12.57 -28.51 6.68
N ASP A 274 -13.13 -27.42 7.20
CA ASP A 274 -14.13 -26.61 6.49
C ASP A 274 -13.48 -25.77 5.39
N ARG A 275 -14.31 -25.34 4.43
CA ARG A 275 -13.98 -24.26 3.48
C ARG A 275 -14.17 -22.92 4.19
N GLY A 276 -13.16 -22.54 4.97
CA GLY A 276 -13.17 -21.34 5.81
C GLY A 276 -13.10 -20.08 4.99
N HIS A 277 -14.13 -19.24 5.04
CA HIS A 277 -14.16 -17.98 4.30
C HIS A 277 -13.30 -16.93 5.00
N MET A 278 -12.52 -16.18 4.24
CA MET A 278 -11.89 -14.95 4.75
C MET A 278 -12.86 -13.77 4.68
N THR A 279 -13.39 -13.45 3.49
CA THR A 279 -14.58 -12.59 3.36
C THR A 279 -15.84 -13.46 3.49
N PRO A 280 -16.61 -13.36 4.58
CA PRO A 280 -17.74 -14.25 4.82
C PRO A 280 -18.94 -13.91 3.92
N SER A 281 -19.73 -14.94 3.57
CA SER A 281 -20.97 -14.76 2.81
C SER A 281 -21.94 -13.77 3.47
N GLY A 282 -22.00 -13.76 4.81
CA GLY A 282 -22.85 -12.84 5.58
C GLY A 282 -22.51 -11.35 5.40
N ASP A 283 -21.31 -11.03 4.92
CA ASP A 283 -20.85 -9.65 4.68
C ASP A 283 -21.17 -9.16 3.26
N ARG A 284 -21.77 -10.01 2.42
CA ARG A 284 -22.01 -9.78 1.00
C ARG A 284 -23.41 -10.25 0.61
N THR A 285 -24.45 -9.57 1.09
CA THR A 285 -25.85 -10.00 0.91
C THR A 285 -26.70 -9.01 0.10
N SER A 286 -26.08 -8.00 -0.52
CA SER A 286 -26.79 -7.01 -1.35
C SER A 286 -27.38 -7.58 -2.64
N THR A 287 -26.68 -8.50 -3.31
CA THR A 287 -27.19 -9.21 -4.50
C THR A 287 -26.67 -10.65 -4.55
N VAL A 288 -27.34 -11.51 -5.33
CA VAL A 288 -26.90 -12.89 -5.62
C VAL A 288 -25.46 -12.94 -6.14
N ALA A 289 -25.12 -12.08 -7.12
CA ALA A 289 -23.77 -12.04 -7.69
C ALA A 289 -22.71 -11.62 -6.65
N VAL A 290 -23.04 -10.65 -5.80
CA VAL A 290 -22.17 -10.21 -4.70
C VAL A 290 -21.95 -11.33 -3.69
N ASN A 291 -23.00 -12.05 -3.29
CA ASN A 291 -22.88 -13.17 -2.36
C ASN A 291 -22.09 -14.34 -2.96
N SER A 292 -22.44 -14.75 -4.18
CA SER A 292 -21.77 -15.82 -4.93
C SER A 292 -20.27 -15.57 -5.08
N SER A 293 -19.81 -14.31 -5.16
CA SER A 293 -18.37 -13.99 -5.23
C SER A 293 -17.57 -14.48 -4.02
N THR A 294 -18.20 -14.64 -2.85
CA THR A 294 -17.52 -15.11 -1.63
C THR A 294 -17.20 -16.60 -1.65
N PHE A 295 -17.83 -17.36 -2.57
CA PHE A 295 -17.67 -18.81 -2.73
C PHE A 295 -16.56 -19.22 -3.70
N LEU A 296 -15.77 -18.26 -4.20
CA LEU A 296 -14.55 -18.56 -4.95
C LEU A 296 -13.50 -19.19 -4.04
N MET A 297 -12.90 -20.30 -4.45
CA MET A 297 -11.92 -21.01 -3.62
C MET A 297 -10.64 -20.20 -3.31
N THR A 298 -10.37 -19.11 -4.03
CA THR A 298 -9.32 -18.14 -3.71
C THR A 298 -9.58 -17.35 -2.41
N ASN A 299 -10.82 -17.35 -1.90
CA ASN A 299 -11.23 -16.77 -0.62
C ASN A 299 -11.25 -17.79 0.53
N MET A 300 -10.78 -19.03 0.30
CA MET A 300 -10.87 -20.13 1.26
C MET A 300 -9.53 -20.49 1.87
N ILE A 301 -9.55 -20.86 3.16
CA ILE A 301 -8.47 -21.59 3.82
C ILE A 301 -9.02 -22.89 4.43
N PRO A 302 -8.21 -23.95 4.60
CA PRO A 302 -8.56 -25.10 5.43
C PRO A 302 -8.71 -24.66 6.88
N GLN A 303 -9.94 -24.59 7.38
CA GLN A 303 -10.24 -24.10 8.73
C GLN A 303 -10.85 -25.22 9.57
N ALA A 304 -10.35 -25.41 10.79
CA ALA A 304 -10.89 -26.38 11.72
C ALA A 304 -12.37 -26.06 11.99
N PRO A 305 -13.29 -27.04 11.95
CA PRO A 305 -14.71 -26.78 12.15
C PRO A 305 -15.00 -26.01 13.43
N ASP A 306 -14.36 -26.33 14.54
CA ASP A 306 -14.55 -25.65 15.82
C ASP A 306 -14.08 -24.18 15.80
N ASN A 307 -13.02 -23.87 15.04
CA ASN A 307 -12.61 -22.48 14.80
C ASN A 307 -13.66 -21.75 13.94
N ASN A 308 -14.00 -22.33 12.78
CA ASN A 308 -14.86 -21.73 11.74
C ASN A 308 -16.27 -21.40 12.27
N GLN A 309 -16.95 -22.38 12.86
CA GLN A 309 -18.37 -22.24 13.27
C GLN A 309 -18.51 -21.86 14.76
N GLY A 310 -17.39 -21.57 15.44
CA GLY A 310 -17.33 -21.08 16.81
C GLY A 310 -16.83 -19.63 16.86
N PRO A 311 -15.69 -19.34 17.50
CA PRO A 311 -15.22 -17.97 17.73
C PRO A 311 -15.06 -17.14 16.45
N TRP A 312 -14.69 -17.76 15.32
CA TRP A 312 -14.56 -17.04 14.05
C TRP A 312 -15.92 -16.49 13.56
N ALA A 313 -16.93 -17.35 13.46
CA ALA A 313 -18.29 -16.95 13.09
C ALA A 313 -18.91 -15.92 14.06
N ILE A 314 -18.61 -16.05 15.36
CA ILE A 314 -19.09 -15.09 16.38
C ILE A 314 -18.46 -13.71 16.16
N LEU A 315 -17.16 -13.62 15.89
CA LEU A 315 -16.49 -12.35 15.56
C LEU A 315 -17.04 -11.74 14.26
N GLU A 316 -17.34 -12.56 13.25
CA GLU A 316 -17.99 -12.08 12.02
C GLU A 316 -19.39 -11.52 12.29
N GLY A 317 -20.16 -12.16 13.18
CA GLY A 317 -21.44 -11.62 13.67
C GLY A 317 -21.26 -10.26 14.34
N TYR A 318 -20.29 -10.15 15.25
CA TYR A 318 -19.99 -8.92 15.96
C TYR A 318 -19.59 -7.76 15.01
N ALA A 319 -18.83 -8.05 13.95
CA ALA A 319 -18.51 -7.05 12.93
C ALA A 319 -19.77 -6.50 12.25
N ARG A 320 -20.76 -7.36 11.95
CA ARG A 320 -22.05 -6.92 11.40
C ARG A 320 -22.89 -6.16 12.42
N ASP A 321 -22.81 -6.50 13.71
CA ASP A 321 -23.48 -5.73 14.77
C ASP A 321 -22.93 -4.30 14.88
N LEU A 322 -21.62 -4.10 14.67
CA LEU A 322 -21.03 -2.75 14.60
C LEU A 322 -21.55 -1.97 13.40
N VAL A 323 -21.70 -2.62 12.25
CA VAL A 323 -22.27 -1.99 11.04
C VAL A 323 -23.73 -1.60 11.26
N ALA A 324 -24.51 -2.46 11.94
CA ALA A 324 -25.88 -2.14 12.35
C ALA A 324 -25.95 -0.94 13.31
N GLN A 325 -24.89 -0.67 14.06
CA GLN A 325 -24.74 0.54 14.90
C GLN A 325 -24.25 1.78 14.10
N GLY A 326 -24.22 1.71 12.77
CA GLY A 326 -23.84 2.82 11.90
C GLY A 326 -22.33 2.99 11.72
N LYS A 327 -21.52 1.99 12.05
CA LYS A 327 -20.08 2.00 11.78
C LYS A 327 -19.77 1.57 10.35
N GLU A 328 -18.60 1.97 9.88
CA GLU A 328 -17.95 1.40 8.70
C GLU A 328 -16.67 0.68 9.13
N LEU A 329 -16.45 -0.51 8.59
CA LEU A 329 -15.31 -1.33 8.93
C LEU A 329 -14.41 -1.56 7.71
N TYR A 330 -13.12 -1.61 7.97
CA TYR A 330 -12.13 -2.15 7.04
C TYR A 330 -11.49 -3.37 7.69
N ILE A 331 -11.63 -4.51 7.04
CA ILE A 331 -11.29 -5.82 7.62
C ILE A 331 -10.24 -6.49 6.76
N ILE A 332 -9.21 -7.03 7.41
CA ILE A 332 -8.16 -7.84 6.79
C ILE A 332 -8.06 -9.15 7.56
N SER A 333 -8.04 -10.29 6.88
CA SER A 333 -7.89 -11.59 7.54
C SER A 333 -7.10 -12.58 6.70
N GLY A 334 -6.54 -13.59 7.35
CA GLY A 334 -5.78 -14.64 6.69
C GLY A 334 -5.43 -15.78 7.64
N GLY A 335 -4.52 -16.64 7.20
CA GLY A 335 -3.90 -17.66 8.03
C GLY A 335 -2.37 -17.61 7.93
N TYR A 336 -1.68 -18.10 8.96
CA TYR A 336 -0.23 -18.24 8.94
C TYR A 336 0.23 -19.52 9.63
N GLY A 337 1.51 -19.84 9.45
CA GLY A 337 2.11 -21.07 9.93
C GLY A 337 1.66 -22.30 9.13
N VAL A 338 2.13 -23.47 9.56
CA VAL A 338 1.82 -24.77 8.93
C VAL A 338 1.38 -25.73 10.01
N GLY A 339 0.21 -26.35 9.81
CA GLY A 339 -0.39 -27.26 10.79
C GLY A 339 -1.81 -26.84 11.11
N GLY A 340 -2.50 -27.59 11.95
CA GLY A 340 -3.89 -27.35 12.30
C GLY A 340 -4.56 -28.67 12.62
N THR A 341 -5.64 -28.65 13.39
CA THR A 341 -6.33 -29.86 13.81
C THR A 341 -7.79 -29.76 13.37
N GLY A 342 -8.15 -30.55 12.36
CA GLY A 342 -9.52 -30.70 11.89
C GLY A 342 -10.21 -31.89 12.55
N SER A 343 -11.41 -32.25 12.08
CA SER A 343 -12.17 -33.40 12.60
C SER A 343 -11.44 -34.74 12.47
N ASN A 344 -10.49 -34.83 11.53
CA ASN A 344 -9.69 -36.03 11.28
C ASN A 344 -8.32 -36.00 11.99
N GLY A 345 -8.10 -35.04 12.89
CA GLY A 345 -6.81 -34.84 13.58
C GLY A 345 -5.93 -33.80 12.89
N SER A 346 -4.63 -33.87 13.20
CA SER A 346 -3.66 -32.87 12.74
C SER A 346 -3.26 -33.06 11.28
N ALA A 347 -3.18 -31.96 10.52
CA ALA A 347 -2.71 -31.96 9.15
C ALA A 347 -1.91 -30.69 8.84
N SER A 348 -0.86 -30.81 8.02
CA SER A 348 -0.12 -29.68 7.44
C SER A 348 -0.60 -29.34 6.03
N THR A 349 -1.25 -30.28 5.35
CA THR A 349 -1.79 -30.11 3.99
C THR A 349 -3.06 -30.95 3.80
N ILE A 350 -3.92 -30.56 2.86
CA ILE A 350 -5.06 -31.35 2.35
C ILE A 350 -4.90 -31.57 0.84
N ALA A 351 -5.89 -32.23 0.21
CA ALA A 351 -5.94 -32.44 -1.24
C ALA A 351 -4.67 -33.10 -1.82
N SER A 352 -4.19 -34.16 -1.15
CA SER A 352 -2.95 -34.86 -1.50
C SER A 352 -1.72 -33.94 -1.57
N GLY A 353 -1.62 -32.99 -0.62
CA GLY A 353 -0.47 -32.10 -0.49
C GLY A 353 -0.56 -30.78 -1.27
N LYS A 354 -1.64 -30.56 -2.03
CA LYS A 354 -1.76 -29.37 -2.88
C LYS A 354 -2.08 -28.08 -2.13
N ILE A 355 -2.77 -28.18 -0.99
CA ILE A 355 -3.28 -27.04 -0.23
C ILE A 355 -2.71 -27.09 1.18
N GLN A 356 -2.06 -26.03 1.60
CA GLN A 356 -1.50 -25.92 2.95
C GLN A 356 -2.61 -25.64 3.98
N VAL A 357 -2.49 -26.28 5.15
CA VAL A 357 -3.30 -25.96 6.33
C VAL A 357 -2.55 -24.93 7.18
N PRO A 358 -3.10 -23.73 7.42
CA PRO A 358 -2.47 -22.75 8.29
C PRO A 358 -2.66 -23.12 9.76
N ALA A 359 -1.62 -22.97 10.58
CA ALA A 359 -1.68 -23.27 12.02
C ALA A 359 -2.61 -22.33 12.79
N ARG A 360 -2.74 -21.09 12.30
CA ARG A 360 -3.48 -20.02 12.94
C ARG A 360 -4.30 -19.22 11.96
N THR A 361 -5.41 -18.66 12.44
CA THR A 361 -6.29 -17.75 11.70
C THR A 361 -6.32 -16.40 12.41
N TRP A 362 -6.17 -15.32 11.66
CA TRP A 362 -6.06 -13.97 12.21
C TRP A 362 -6.98 -13.00 11.48
N LYS A 363 -7.40 -11.94 12.18
CA LYS A 363 -8.25 -10.88 11.62
C LYS A 363 -7.95 -9.54 12.30
N VAL A 364 -7.85 -8.48 11.50
CA VAL A 364 -7.72 -7.08 11.91
C VAL A 364 -8.95 -6.33 11.41
N ILE A 365 -9.61 -5.57 12.28
CA ILE A 365 -10.83 -4.80 12.00
C ILE A 365 -10.60 -3.36 12.47
N VAL A 366 -10.52 -2.43 11.51
CA VAL A 366 -10.54 -0.99 11.80
C VAL A 366 -11.99 -0.53 11.84
N VAL A 367 -12.40 0.12 12.93
CA VAL A 367 -13.77 0.59 13.15
C VAL A 367 -13.85 2.10 13.00
N LEU A 368 -14.52 2.58 11.95
CA LEU A 368 -14.77 4.01 11.73
C LEU A 368 -16.14 4.41 12.27
N ASP A 369 -16.14 5.42 13.14
CA ASP A 369 -17.36 6.01 13.70
C ASP A 369 -18.15 6.83 12.68
N THR A 370 -17.47 7.37 11.67
CA THR A 370 -18.06 8.16 10.58
C THR A 370 -17.86 7.42 9.26
N PRO A 371 -18.87 6.71 8.74
CA PRO A 371 -18.80 6.07 7.43
C PRO A 371 -18.41 7.03 6.31
N GLY A 372 -17.63 6.55 5.34
CA GLY A 372 -17.16 7.33 4.20
C GLY A 372 -15.95 8.22 4.48
N SER A 373 -15.47 8.27 5.73
CA SER A 373 -14.28 9.06 6.08
C SER A 373 -12.96 8.44 5.59
N GLY A 374 -12.96 7.14 5.25
CA GLY A 374 -11.79 6.42 4.76
C GLY A 374 -10.58 6.57 5.68
N VAL A 375 -9.37 6.67 5.10
CA VAL A 375 -8.13 6.87 5.85
C VAL A 375 -8.16 8.13 6.72
N SER A 376 -8.82 9.20 6.25
CA SER A 376 -8.88 10.47 7.00
C SER A 376 -9.69 10.38 8.30
N GLY A 377 -10.54 9.36 8.44
CA GLY A 377 -11.25 9.05 9.69
C GLY A 377 -10.44 8.24 10.70
N VAL A 378 -9.25 7.75 10.32
CA VAL A 378 -8.38 7.01 11.22
C VAL A 378 -7.55 7.98 12.05
N THR A 379 -7.72 7.92 13.36
CA THR A 379 -7.03 8.74 14.36
C THR A 379 -6.33 7.85 15.37
N THR A 380 -5.51 8.44 16.25
CA THR A 380 -4.86 7.72 17.36
C THR A 380 -5.85 7.16 18.39
N ASN A 381 -7.14 7.47 18.30
CA ASN A 381 -8.20 6.93 19.15
C ASN A 381 -9.13 5.95 18.40
N THR A 382 -8.90 5.74 17.10
CA THR A 382 -9.70 4.79 16.32
C THR A 382 -9.57 3.40 16.91
N ARG A 383 -10.71 2.74 17.07
CA ARG A 383 -10.78 1.39 17.61
C ARG A 383 -10.32 0.40 16.55
N VAL A 384 -9.36 -0.44 16.91
CA VAL A 384 -8.85 -1.54 16.08
C VAL A 384 -8.97 -2.83 16.87
N ILE A 385 -9.65 -3.83 16.29
CA ILE A 385 -9.80 -5.15 16.88
C ILE A 385 -8.89 -6.11 16.11
N ALA A 386 -7.95 -6.75 16.81
CA ALA A 386 -7.08 -7.77 16.24
C ALA A 386 -7.20 -9.08 17.03
N VAL A 387 -7.26 -10.20 16.32
CA VAL A 387 -7.33 -11.55 16.91
C VAL A 387 -6.36 -12.51 16.24
N ASP A 388 -5.86 -13.47 17.01
CA ASP A 388 -5.01 -14.58 16.56
C ASP A 388 -5.46 -15.91 17.17
N MET A 389 -6.27 -16.67 16.43
CA MET A 389 -6.91 -17.89 16.90
C MET A 389 -6.14 -19.14 16.44
N PRO A 390 -6.09 -20.21 17.27
CA PRO A 390 -5.55 -21.47 16.81
C PRO A 390 -6.51 -22.10 15.79
N ASN A 391 -5.99 -22.62 14.69
CA ASN A 391 -6.77 -23.36 13.70
C ASN A 391 -6.94 -24.82 14.16
N ALA A 392 -7.74 -25.02 15.21
CA ALA A 392 -7.81 -26.28 15.92
C ALA A 392 -9.22 -26.67 16.35
N GLN A 393 -9.44 -27.98 16.56
CA GLN A 393 -10.55 -28.52 17.33
C GLN A 393 -10.42 -28.17 18.82
N GLY A 394 -11.54 -28.22 19.55
CA GLY A 394 -11.60 -27.99 21.00
C GLY A 394 -11.85 -26.53 21.40
N ILE A 395 -12.01 -25.61 20.45
CA ILE A 395 -12.23 -24.19 20.73
C ILE A 395 -13.64 -23.69 20.38
N ARG A 396 -14.57 -24.58 20.00
CA ARG A 396 -15.92 -24.25 19.51
C ARG A 396 -16.63 -23.22 20.37
N ASN A 397 -16.52 -23.37 21.68
CA ASN A 397 -17.25 -22.57 22.68
C ASN A 397 -16.39 -21.45 23.29
N ASN A 398 -15.16 -21.25 22.81
CA ASN A 398 -14.31 -20.19 23.33
C ASN A 398 -14.85 -18.83 22.85
N ASP A 399 -14.81 -17.82 23.73
CA ASP A 399 -15.08 -16.45 23.34
C ASP A 399 -13.92 -15.95 22.48
N TRP A 400 -14.22 -15.36 21.31
CA TRP A 400 -13.20 -14.79 20.42
C TRP A 400 -12.36 -13.73 21.11
N LYS A 401 -12.91 -13.04 22.13
CA LYS A 401 -12.22 -12.02 22.92
C LYS A 401 -10.99 -12.56 23.66
N THR A 402 -10.93 -13.87 23.91
CA THR A 402 -9.78 -14.53 24.55
C THR A 402 -8.55 -14.56 23.65
N TYR A 403 -8.73 -14.38 22.34
CA TYR A 403 -7.67 -14.39 21.33
C TYR A 403 -7.29 -12.99 20.85
N ARG A 404 -7.73 -11.93 21.55
CA ARG A 404 -7.35 -10.55 21.20
C ARG A 404 -5.84 -10.36 21.36
N VAL A 405 -5.26 -9.73 20.36
CA VAL A 405 -3.84 -9.35 20.31
C VAL A 405 -3.73 -7.92 19.79
N SER A 406 -2.52 -7.37 19.75
CA SER A 406 -2.23 -6.12 19.05
C SER A 406 -2.04 -6.39 17.55
N VAL A 407 -2.14 -5.36 16.71
CA VAL A 407 -1.81 -5.50 15.28
C VAL A 407 -0.32 -5.81 15.12
N ASP A 408 0.54 -5.15 15.89
CA ASP A 408 2.00 -5.43 15.95
C ASP A 408 2.30 -6.92 16.17
N SER A 409 1.49 -7.60 16.99
CA SER A 409 1.67 -9.04 17.23
C SER A 409 1.40 -9.86 15.98
N ILE A 410 0.41 -9.48 15.17
CA ILE A 410 0.11 -10.16 13.91
C ILE A 410 1.20 -9.83 12.88
N GLU A 411 1.69 -8.59 12.83
CA GLU A 411 2.83 -8.21 11.98
C GLU A 411 4.07 -9.02 12.30
N GLY A 412 4.41 -9.14 13.59
CA GLY A 412 5.55 -9.95 14.04
C GLY A 412 5.44 -11.43 13.64
N ASN A 413 4.22 -11.98 13.59
CA ASN A 413 3.99 -13.38 13.24
C ASN A 413 3.88 -13.63 11.72
N THR A 414 3.47 -12.62 10.95
CA THR A 414 3.22 -12.76 9.50
C THR A 414 4.30 -12.14 8.63
N GLY A 415 5.06 -11.18 9.15
CA GLY A 415 5.99 -10.34 8.40
C GLY A 415 5.30 -9.29 7.51
N TYR A 416 3.99 -9.06 7.71
CA TYR A 416 3.24 -8.01 6.99
C TYR A 416 3.34 -6.67 7.71
N ASN A 417 3.02 -5.60 6.99
CA ASN A 417 2.83 -4.25 7.53
C ASN A 417 1.39 -3.82 7.20
N PHE A 418 0.51 -3.80 8.20
CA PHE A 418 -0.88 -3.43 8.03
C PHE A 418 -1.05 -1.91 8.03
N LEU A 419 -2.26 -1.47 7.64
CA LEU A 419 -2.67 -0.06 7.70
C LEU A 419 -1.68 0.92 7.01
N THR A 420 -0.92 0.47 6.01
CA THR A 420 0.17 1.22 5.35
C THR A 420 -0.24 2.56 4.74
N ASN A 421 -1.53 2.79 4.51
CA ASN A 421 -2.03 4.09 4.05
C ASN A 421 -2.35 5.08 5.20
N VAL A 422 -2.44 4.61 6.44
CA VAL A 422 -2.64 5.43 7.65
C VAL A 422 -1.32 6.12 8.01
N PRO A 423 -1.30 7.35 8.55
CA PRO A 423 -0.05 7.99 8.98
C PRO A 423 0.69 7.14 10.02
N VAL A 424 2.02 7.01 9.89
CA VAL A 424 2.86 6.19 10.79
C VAL A 424 2.66 6.55 12.27
N SER A 425 2.61 7.85 12.61
CA SER A 425 2.37 8.28 13.99
C SER A 425 1.00 7.87 14.55
N THR A 426 0.04 7.56 13.67
CA THR A 426 -1.25 6.99 14.05
C THR A 426 -1.15 5.47 14.15
N GLN A 427 -0.49 4.79 13.20
CA GLN A 427 -0.18 3.35 13.24
C GLN A 427 0.48 2.98 14.57
N ASP A 428 1.59 3.65 14.93
CA ASP A 428 2.37 3.45 16.17
C ASP A 428 1.48 3.42 17.44
N MET A 429 0.37 4.17 17.42
CA MET A 429 -0.56 4.26 18.55
C MET A 429 -1.66 3.21 18.52
N ILE A 430 -2.24 2.92 17.35
CA ILE A 430 -3.40 2.01 17.24
C ILE A 430 -2.97 0.55 17.10
N GLU A 431 -1.80 0.30 16.51
CA GLU A 431 -1.31 -1.05 16.22
C GLU A 431 -0.68 -1.72 17.44
N ALA A 432 -0.09 -0.92 18.35
CA ALA A 432 0.46 -1.38 19.61
C ALA A 432 -0.60 -1.76 20.67
N ARG A 433 -1.86 -1.35 20.49
CA ARG A 433 -2.93 -1.56 21.49
C ARG A 433 -3.64 -2.90 21.28
N VAL A 434 -4.05 -3.50 22.39
CA VAL A 434 -5.03 -4.59 22.40
C VAL A 434 -6.41 -3.99 22.70
N ASP A 435 -7.41 -4.30 21.88
CA ASP A 435 -8.79 -3.84 22.06
C ASP A 435 -9.34 -4.24 23.44
N ASN A 436 -9.93 -3.30 24.17
CA ASN A 436 -10.40 -3.49 25.55
C ASN A 436 -11.93 -3.45 25.68
N LEU A 437 -12.62 -4.30 24.90
CA LEU A 437 -14.02 -4.67 25.11
C LEU A 437 -14.31 -5.33 26.44
#